data_AF-A0AAE0V979-F1
#
_entry.id   AF-A0AAE0V979-F1
#
_cell.length_a   1.000
_cell.length_b   1.000
_cell.length_c   1.000
_cell.angle_alpha   90.00
_cell.angle_beta   90.00
_cell.angle_gamma   90.00
#
_symmetry.space_group_name_H-M   'P 1'
#
loop_
_entity.id
_entity.type
_entity.pdbx_description
1 polymer ?
#
loop_
_entity_poly.entity_id
_entity_poly.type
_entity_poly.pdbx_seq_one_letter_code
_entity_poly.pdbx_strand_id
1 'polypeptide(L)'
;MKLSKMSRYEPQMEIPGDIDTESDRVFFIKAVAQFMATKAHIKVNLKRLYQADGYAVKEMLKITSVLYNAMKTNETGGDEPSSDDTSSKFTFTLASKIADLKAVRQLGSEITAKGAALYDLLGREQDLRENRTVAIARPLEIMEVERALRAAVKDIMESVQKTKEMLNNVASDEANLEAKIEKKKQELERNQKRLQTLQSVRPAFMEEYEKIEEELQKQYETYVKKFHSLCSLEQQLEEYHRLEQERFEEMENSMKMIQNKLREEDRRLMTSGVREEDSDMEIPEDEGSDSDIDEERPSKPFPLRHAQIPGRAGGRLVGNMQGGDSDETDDSEIDVDDDDDDEEEEDEGNEDLDEENRSLEGSASTHNRPTRSLHPQILEESDNDF
;
A
#
# COMPACT_ATOMS: atom_id res chain seq x y z
N MET A 1 -14.35 -65.69 -12.73
CA MET A 1 -15.80 -65.37 -12.71
C MET A 1 -16.16 -63.88 -12.96
N LYS A 2 -15.19 -62.94 -13.05
CA LYS A 2 -15.48 -61.48 -13.04
C LYS A 2 -15.58 -60.76 -14.39
N LEU A 3 -15.37 -61.41 -15.53
CA LEU A 3 -15.53 -60.79 -16.87
C LEU A 3 -16.77 -61.27 -17.64
N SER A 4 -17.45 -62.32 -17.17
CA SER A 4 -18.49 -63.01 -17.95
C SER A 4 -19.85 -62.28 -17.98
N LYS A 5 -20.08 -61.24 -17.16
CA LYS A 5 -21.36 -60.52 -17.14
C LYS A 5 -21.42 -59.32 -18.09
N MET A 6 -20.28 -58.77 -18.51
CA MET A 6 -20.23 -57.67 -19.50
C MET A 6 -20.47 -58.17 -20.93
N SER A 7 -20.15 -59.45 -21.19
CA SER A 7 -20.44 -60.15 -22.44
C SER A 7 -21.94 -60.30 -22.76
N ARG A 8 -22.85 -60.01 -21.81
CA ARG A 8 -24.30 -60.01 -22.07
C ARG A 8 -24.82 -58.69 -22.66
N TYR A 9 -24.03 -57.62 -22.57
CA TYR A 9 -24.43 -56.29 -23.05
C TYR A 9 -23.89 -56.01 -24.46
N GLU A 10 -22.68 -56.49 -24.79
CA GLU A 10 -22.11 -56.44 -26.14
C GLU A 10 -21.04 -57.54 -26.30
N PRO A 11 -21.20 -58.56 -27.17
CA PRO A 11 -20.28 -59.70 -27.28
C PRO A 11 -18.90 -59.39 -27.91
N GLN A 12 -18.72 -58.18 -28.45
CA GLN A 12 -17.59 -57.83 -29.33
C GLN A 12 -16.59 -56.87 -28.68
N MET A 13 -16.80 -56.49 -27.42
CA MET A 13 -16.00 -55.47 -26.75
C MET A 13 -14.96 -56.09 -25.83
N GLU A 14 -13.68 -55.95 -26.19
CA GLU A 14 -12.55 -56.25 -25.31
C GLU A 14 -12.16 -54.99 -24.54
N ILE A 15 -12.40 -54.97 -23.23
CA ILE A 15 -11.76 -53.99 -22.34
C ILE A 15 -10.39 -54.54 -21.98
N PRO A 16 -9.28 -53.80 -22.22
CA PRO A 16 -7.95 -54.27 -21.84
C PRO A 16 -7.89 -54.54 -20.34
N GLY A 17 -7.52 -55.76 -19.97
CA GLY A 17 -7.50 -56.21 -18.58
C GLY A 17 -6.18 -55.94 -17.85
N ASP A 18 -5.20 -55.36 -18.53
CA ASP A 18 -3.93 -54.99 -17.93
C ASP A 18 -4.10 -53.71 -17.09
N ILE A 19 -3.63 -53.75 -15.85
CA ILE A 19 -3.74 -52.67 -14.85
C ILE A 19 -2.44 -52.48 -14.07
N ASP A 20 -1.33 -53.05 -14.57
CA ASP A 20 -0.06 -53.08 -13.85
C ASP A 20 0.58 -51.69 -13.79
N THR A 21 0.55 -50.92 -14.88
CA THR A 21 1.04 -49.53 -14.89
C THR A 21 -0.06 -48.52 -14.56
N GLU A 22 0.35 -47.32 -14.13
CA GLU A 22 -0.58 -46.20 -13.92
C GLU A 22 -1.33 -45.84 -15.22
N SER A 23 -0.61 -45.84 -16.34
CA SER A 23 -1.18 -45.59 -17.67
C SER A 23 -2.26 -46.60 -18.02
N ASP A 24 -2.04 -47.88 -17.71
CA ASP A 24 -2.99 -48.96 -17.98
C ASP A 24 -4.24 -48.83 -17.09
N ARG A 25 -4.09 -48.48 -15.81
CA ARG A 25 -5.24 -48.20 -14.92
C ARG A 25 -6.09 -47.04 -15.41
N VAL A 26 -5.45 -45.95 -15.86
CA VAL A 26 -6.17 -44.79 -16.41
C VAL A 26 -6.89 -45.16 -17.71
N PHE A 27 -6.24 -45.94 -18.57
CA PHE A 27 -6.84 -46.43 -19.81
C PHE A 27 -8.06 -47.32 -19.53
N PHE A 28 -7.94 -48.26 -18.58
CA PHE A 28 -9.02 -49.14 -18.14
C PHE A 28 -10.24 -48.34 -17.66
N ILE A 29 -10.06 -47.36 -16.77
CA ILE A 29 -11.16 -46.54 -16.24
C ILE A 29 -11.82 -45.70 -17.34
N LYS A 30 -11.05 -45.16 -18.28
CA LYS A 30 -11.58 -44.43 -19.43
C LYS A 30 -12.41 -45.34 -20.34
N ALA A 31 -11.91 -46.54 -20.65
CA ALA A 31 -12.62 -47.51 -21.47
C ALA A 31 -13.96 -47.93 -20.84
N VAL A 32 -13.97 -48.21 -19.53
CA VAL A 32 -15.20 -48.54 -18.79
C VAL A 32 -16.19 -47.37 -18.80
N ALA A 33 -15.74 -46.15 -18.50
CA ALA A 33 -16.62 -44.98 -18.46
C ALA A 33 -17.22 -44.64 -19.84
N GLN A 34 -16.42 -44.75 -20.90
CA GLN A 34 -16.86 -44.56 -22.28
C GLN A 34 -17.90 -45.62 -22.68
N PHE A 35 -17.68 -46.89 -22.31
CA PHE A 35 -18.65 -47.96 -22.54
C PHE A 35 -19.98 -47.67 -21.84
N MET A 36 -19.94 -47.35 -20.55
CA MET A 36 -21.16 -47.07 -19.77
C MET A 36 -21.94 -45.86 -20.33
N ALA A 37 -21.24 -44.82 -20.78
CA ALA A 37 -21.87 -43.63 -21.33
C ALA A 37 -22.49 -43.86 -22.73
N THR A 38 -21.80 -44.61 -23.60
CA THR A 38 -22.23 -44.80 -25.00
C THR A 38 -23.24 -45.94 -25.17
N LYS A 39 -23.10 -47.02 -24.40
CA LYS A 39 -23.92 -48.24 -24.57
C LYS A 39 -25.03 -48.37 -23.55
N ALA A 40 -24.75 -48.02 -22.29
CA ALA A 40 -25.75 -48.10 -21.22
C ALA A 40 -26.41 -46.73 -20.91
N HIS A 41 -25.95 -45.65 -21.55
CA HIS A 41 -26.36 -44.27 -21.27
C HIS A 41 -26.21 -43.86 -19.79
N ILE A 42 -25.23 -44.45 -19.09
CA ILE A 42 -24.93 -44.18 -17.69
C ILE A 42 -23.66 -43.33 -17.61
N LYS A 43 -23.80 -42.10 -17.11
CA LYS A 43 -22.67 -41.21 -16.86
C LYS A 43 -22.04 -41.48 -15.50
N VAL A 44 -20.79 -41.94 -15.50
CA VAL A 44 -19.99 -42.20 -14.30
C VAL A 44 -18.84 -41.20 -14.15
N ASN A 45 -18.46 -40.87 -12.92
CA ASN A 45 -17.32 -40.00 -12.66
C ASN A 45 -16.00 -40.79 -12.63
N LEU A 46 -15.12 -40.53 -13.60
CA LEU A 46 -13.86 -41.26 -13.75
C LEU A 46 -12.91 -41.05 -12.56
N LYS A 47 -12.84 -39.83 -12.00
CA LYS A 47 -11.95 -39.51 -10.87
C LYS A 47 -12.36 -40.29 -9.62
N ARG A 48 -13.66 -40.33 -9.33
CA ARG A 48 -14.21 -41.11 -8.21
C ARG A 48 -14.02 -42.61 -8.40
N LEU A 49 -14.16 -43.10 -9.63
CA LEU A 49 -13.95 -44.51 -9.93
C LEU A 49 -12.47 -44.91 -9.77
N TYR A 50 -11.54 -44.05 -10.17
CA TYR A 50 -10.10 -44.25 -10.01
C TYR A 50 -9.63 -44.13 -8.55
N GLN A 51 -10.27 -43.27 -7.75
CA GLN A 51 -9.98 -43.10 -6.31
C GLN A 51 -10.26 -44.36 -5.48
N ALA A 52 -11.13 -45.26 -5.96
CA ALA A 52 -11.44 -46.55 -5.35
C ALA A 52 -11.88 -46.49 -3.86
N ASP A 53 -12.46 -45.38 -3.43
CA ASP A 53 -12.92 -45.14 -2.06
C ASP A 53 -14.46 -45.25 -1.94
N GLY A 54 -15.04 -44.76 -0.84
CA GLY A 54 -16.50 -44.75 -0.65
C GLY A 54 -17.28 -43.97 -1.71
N TYR A 55 -16.65 -43.04 -2.44
CA TYR A 55 -17.27 -42.35 -3.57
C TYR A 55 -17.28 -43.20 -4.84
N ALA A 56 -16.31 -44.11 -5.03
CA ALA A 56 -16.34 -45.09 -6.12
C ALA A 56 -17.57 -46.00 -6.03
N VAL A 57 -17.94 -46.42 -4.81
CA VAL A 57 -19.12 -47.26 -4.56
C VAL A 57 -20.41 -46.57 -5.02
N LYS A 58 -20.53 -45.25 -4.81
CA LYS A 58 -21.69 -44.47 -5.28
C LYS A 58 -21.79 -44.46 -6.81
N GLU A 59 -20.66 -44.40 -7.50
CA GLU A 59 -20.63 -44.45 -8.96
C GLU A 59 -20.91 -45.87 -9.49
N MET A 60 -20.37 -46.91 -8.84
CA MET A 60 -20.69 -48.31 -9.16
C MET A 60 -22.15 -48.64 -8.92
N LEU A 61 -22.79 -48.02 -7.91
CA LEU A 61 -24.20 -48.25 -7.60
C LEU A 61 -25.11 -47.88 -8.77
N LYS A 62 -24.79 -46.82 -9.52
CA LYS A 62 -25.53 -46.43 -10.73
C LYS A 62 -25.56 -47.55 -11.76
N ILE A 63 -24.43 -48.25 -11.91
CA ILE A 63 -24.28 -49.39 -12.82
C ILE A 63 -25.06 -50.60 -12.30
N THR A 64 -24.85 -50.95 -11.03
CA THR A 64 -25.46 -52.13 -10.43
C THR A 64 -26.95 -52.00 -10.24
N SER A 65 -27.50 -50.82 -9.97
CA SER A 65 -28.94 -50.62 -9.84
C SER A 65 -29.68 -50.88 -11.15
N VAL A 66 -29.11 -50.47 -12.28
CA VAL A 66 -29.67 -50.74 -13.61
C VAL A 66 -29.64 -52.23 -13.92
N LEU A 67 -28.51 -52.90 -13.64
CA LEU A 67 -28.39 -54.34 -13.82
C LEU A 67 -29.28 -55.13 -12.85
N TYR A 68 -29.39 -54.69 -11.61
CA TYR A 68 -30.21 -55.32 -10.57
C TYR A 68 -31.69 -55.19 -10.88
N ASN A 69 -32.14 -54.01 -11.33
CA ASN A 69 -33.53 -53.83 -11.76
C ASN A 69 -33.85 -54.70 -12.98
N ALA A 70 -32.95 -54.78 -13.97
CA ALA A 70 -33.11 -55.66 -15.12
C ALA A 70 -33.12 -57.16 -14.75
N MET A 71 -32.36 -57.57 -13.73
CA MET A 71 -32.40 -58.94 -13.20
C MET A 71 -33.68 -59.20 -12.40
N LYS A 72 -34.09 -58.24 -11.56
CA LYS A 72 -35.31 -58.36 -10.75
C LYS A 72 -36.56 -58.41 -11.62
N THR A 73 -36.64 -57.64 -12.71
CA THR A 73 -37.76 -57.75 -13.67
C THR A 73 -37.85 -59.11 -14.35
N ASN A 74 -36.75 -59.86 -14.43
CA ASN A 74 -36.76 -61.24 -14.95
C ASN A 74 -37.08 -62.28 -13.86
N GLU A 75 -36.83 -61.99 -12.58
CA GLU A 75 -37.13 -62.90 -11.46
C GLU A 75 -38.54 -62.66 -10.86
N THR A 76 -39.08 -61.45 -10.91
CA THR A 76 -40.44 -61.10 -10.43
C THR A 76 -41.47 -61.12 -11.56
N GLY A 77 -41.44 -62.16 -12.39
CA GLY A 77 -42.55 -62.58 -13.23
C GLY A 77 -43.52 -63.53 -12.51
N GLY A 78 -43.30 -63.79 -11.22
CA GLY A 78 -44.19 -64.55 -10.34
C GLY A 78 -44.65 -63.71 -9.16
N ASP A 79 -45.97 -63.60 -8.99
CA ASP A 79 -46.70 -62.91 -7.94
C ASP A 79 -46.19 -63.17 -6.52
N GLU A 80 -46.11 -62.10 -5.70
CA GLU A 80 -46.54 -62.06 -4.29
C GLU A 80 -46.26 -60.66 -3.68
N PRO A 81 -47.26 -59.95 -3.11
CA PRO A 81 -47.04 -58.74 -2.35
C PRO A 81 -46.86 -59.08 -0.86
N SER A 82 -45.61 -59.19 -0.41
CA SER A 82 -45.32 -59.21 1.02
C SER A 82 -45.65 -57.84 1.63
N SER A 83 -46.65 -57.84 2.51
CA SER A 83 -47.01 -56.76 3.42
C SER A 83 -45.89 -56.48 4.41
N ASP A 84 -45.28 -55.29 4.33
CA ASP A 84 -44.87 -54.44 5.47
C ASP A 84 -44.06 -53.22 4.95
N ASP A 85 -44.74 -52.17 4.44
CA ASP A 85 -44.20 -50.78 4.39
C ASP A 85 -45.26 -49.77 3.88
N THR A 86 -46.50 -49.85 4.37
CA THR A 86 -47.62 -49.06 3.82
C THR A 86 -47.60 -47.59 4.26
N SER A 87 -46.79 -47.23 5.27
CA SER A 87 -46.67 -45.84 5.75
C SER A 87 -45.75 -45.00 4.84
N SER A 88 -44.64 -45.56 4.37
CA SER A 88 -43.70 -44.91 3.44
C SER A 88 -44.21 -44.88 1.99
N LYS A 89 -45.07 -45.85 1.60
CA LYS A 89 -45.69 -45.90 0.26
C LYS A 89 -46.83 -44.88 0.07
N PHE A 90 -47.60 -44.56 1.12
CA PHE A 90 -48.66 -43.55 1.03
C PHE A 90 -48.11 -42.12 0.91
N THR A 91 -46.99 -41.82 1.57
CA THR A 91 -46.33 -40.50 1.47
C THR A 91 -45.67 -40.28 0.11
N PHE A 92 -45.01 -41.31 -0.44
CA PHE A 92 -44.40 -41.26 -1.78
C PHE A 92 -45.45 -41.16 -2.89
N THR A 93 -46.56 -41.89 -2.79
CA THR A 93 -47.65 -41.83 -3.79
C THR A 93 -48.50 -40.57 -3.70
N LEU A 94 -48.70 -39.99 -2.50
CA LEU A 94 -49.38 -38.71 -2.34
C LEU A 94 -48.52 -37.55 -2.86
N ALA A 95 -47.23 -37.53 -2.56
CA ALA A 95 -46.31 -36.54 -3.12
C ALA A 95 -46.22 -36.62 -4.65
N SER A 96 -46.17 -37.84 -5.22
CA SER A 96 -46.26 -38.07 -6.67
C SER A 96 -47.58 -37.57 -7.24
N LYS A 97 -48.73 -37.95 -6.66
CA LYS A 97 -50.06 -37.49 -7.15
C LYS A 97 -50.26 -35.98 -7.01
N ILE A 98 -49.69 -35.35 -5.97
CA ILE A 98 -49.69 -33.90 -5.81
C ILE A 98 -48.78 -33.23 -6.85
N ALA A 99 -47.61 -33.82 -7.14
CA ALA A 99 -46.74 -33.36 -8.21
C ALA A 99 -47.43 -33.49 -9.59
N ASP A 100 -48.12 -34.60 -9.84
CA ASP A 100 -48.92 -34.85 -11.04
C ASP A 100 -50.08 -33.85 -11.14
N LEU A 101 -50.78 -33.56 -10.04
CA LEU A 101 -51.83 -32.53 -9.99
C LEU A 101 -51.29 -31.13 -10.25
N LYS A 102 -50.09 -30.80 -9.72
CA LYS A 102 -49.41 -29.54 -10.02
C LYS A 102 -49.02 -29.46 -11.49
N ALA A 103 -48.48 -30.55 -12.06
CA ALA A 103 -48.15 -30.64 -13.48
C ALA A 103 -49.39 -30.51 -14.37
N VAL A 104 -50.50 -31.15 -14.01
CA VAL A 104 -51.78 -31.03 -14.75
C VAL A 104 -52.33 -29.61 -14.68
N ARG A 105 -52.26 -28.93 -13.52
CA ARG A 105 -52.67 -27.51 -13.42
C ARG A 105 -51.76 -26.60 -14.24
N GLN A 106 -50.45 -26.85 -14.23
CA GLN A 106 -49.48 -26.10 -15.02
C GLN A 106 -49.76 -26.29 -16.53
N LEU A 107 -49.96 -27.53 -16.97
CA LEU A 107 -50.34 -27.83 -18.35
C LEU A 107 -51.69 -27.21 -18.73
N GLY A 108 -52.68 -27.21 -17.84
CA GLY A 108 -53.96 -26.52 -18.07
C GLY A 108 -53.79 -25.01 -18.25
N SER A 109 -52.92 -24.38 -17.46
CA SER A 109 -52.55 -22.97 -17.61
C SER A 109 -51.83 -22.71 -18.94
N GLU A 110 -50.88 -23.57 -19.31
CA GLU A 110 -50.17 -23.48 -20.58
C GLU A 110 -51.08 -23.67 -21.79
N ILE A 111 -52.01 -24.64 -21.75
CA ILE A 111 -53.01 -24.83 -22.81
C ILE A 111 -53.85 -23.57 -22.96
N THR A 112 -54.29 -22.97 -21.85
CA THR A 112 -55.08 -21.74 -21.87
C THR A 112 -54.26 -20.57 -22.45
N ALA A 113 -53.00 -20.41 -22.01
CA ALA A 113 -52.11 -19.37 -22.50
C ALA A 113 -51.76 -19.54 -23.99
N LYS A 114 -51.49 -20.77 -24.43
CA LYS A 114 -51.26 -21.09 -25.85
C LYS A 114 -52.52 -20.91 -26.68
N GLY A 115 -53.69 -21.25 -26.15
CA GLY A 115 -54.98 -21.01 -26.79
C GLY A 115 -55.26 -19.52 -27.00
N ALA A 116 -54.99 -18.69 -25.97
CA ALA A 116 -55.09 -17.23 -26.07
C ALA A 116 -54.10 -16.66 -27.10
N ALA A 117 -52.82 -17.07 -27.03
CA ALA A 117 -51.81 -16.65 -28.00
C ALA A 117 -52.17 -17.07 -29.44
N LEU A 118 -52.71 -18.28 -29.62
CA LEU A 118 -53.16 -18.75 -30.93
C LEU A 118 -54.36 -17.94 -31.42
N TYR A 119 -55.33 -17.63 -30.56
CA TYR A 119 -56.46 -16.78 -30.91
C TYR A 119 -56.00 -15.40 -31.39
N ASP A 120 -55.08 -14.77 -30.65
CA ASP A 120 -54.52 -13.47 -31.02
C ASP A 120 -53.74 -13.52 -32.35
N LEU A 121 -52.93 -14.56 -32.54
CA LEU A 121 -52.16 -14.76 -33.79
C LEU A 121 -53.09 -15.00 -34.98
N LEU A 122 -54.13 -15.81 -34.80
CA LEU A 122 -55.09 -16.12 -35.86
C LEU A 122 -55.97 -14.90 -36.17
N GLY A 123 -56.30 -14.09 -35.17
CA GLY A 123 -57.00 -12.81 -35.35
C GLY A 123 -56.21 -11.82 -36.21
N ARG A 124 -54.88 -11.85 -36.14
CA ARG A 124 -53.98 -11.03 -36.97
C ARG A 124 -53.65 -11.65 -38.33
N GLU A 125 -54.06 -12.89 -38.62
CA GLU A 125 -53.66 -13.58 -39.87
C GLU A 125 -54.17 -12.84 -41.12
N GLN A 126 -55.30 -12.15 -41.06
CA GLN A 126 -55.80 -11.39 -42.20
C GLN A 126 -54.83 -10.26 -42.58
N ASP A 127 -54.41 -9.45 -41.60
CA ASP A 127 -53.44 -8.36 -41.79
C ASP A 127 -52.06 -8.90 -42.16
N LEU A 128 -51.61 -9.97 -41.48
CA LEU A 128 -50.33 -10.61 -41.75
C LEU A 128 -50.29 -11.23 -43.15
N ARG A 129 -51.41 -11.77 -43.64
CA ARG A 129 -51.52 -12.32 -44.99
C ARG A 129 -51.44 -11.23 -46.04
N GLU A 130 -52.11 -10.11 -45.83
CA GLU A 130 -52.02 -8.95 -46.72
C GLU A 130 -50.59 -8.41 -46.76
N ASN A 131 -49.98 -8.16 -45.59
CA ASN A 131 -48.59 -7.71 -45.47
C ASN A 131 -47.61 -8.69 -46.12
N ARG A 132 -47.79 -10.00 -45.91
CA ARG A 132 -46.98 -11.05 -46.54
C ARG A 132 -47.15 -11.04 -48.06
N THR A 133 -48.38 -10.88 -48.55
CA THR A 133 -48.65 -10.82 -50.00
C THR A 133 -48.01 -9.59 -50.62
N VAL A 134 -48.10 -8.42 -49.98
CA VAL A 134 -47.45 -7.18 -50.40
C VAL A 134 -45.92 -7.33 -50.39
N ALA A 135 -45.35 -7.90 -49.32
CA ALA A 135 -43.91 -8.12 -49.21
C ALA A 135 -43.37 -9.10 -50.27
N ILE A 136 -44.12 -10.19 -50.58
CA ILE A 136 -43.75 -11.16 -51.61
C ILE A 136 -43.95 -10.57 -53.02
N ALA A 137 -44.98 -9.74 -53.22
CA ALA A 137 -45.25 -9.08 -54.49
C ALA A 137 -44.29 -7.91 -54.77
N ARG A 138 -43.59 -7.40 -53.75
CA ARG A 138 -42.57 -6.36 -53.93
C ARG A 138 -41.46 -6.90 -54.84
N PRO A 139 -41.23 -6.28 -56.01
CA PRO A 139 -40.09 -6.63 -56.84
C PRO A 139 -38.81 -6.45 -56.04
N LEU A 140 -37.90 -7.43 -56.09
CA LEU A 140 -36.59 -7.28 -55.47
C LEU A 140 -35.87 -6.08 -56.11
N GLU A 141 -35.61 -5.04 -55.31
CA GLU A 141 -34.84 -3.85 -55.72
C GLU A 141 -33.35 -4.20 -55.76
N ILE A 142 -32.98 -5.11 -56.66
CA ILE A 142 -31.63 -5.67 -56.80
C ILE A 142 -30.59 -4.56 -56.92
N MET A 143 -30.93 -3.47 -57.62
CA MET A 143 -30.03 -2.32 -57.81
C MET A 143 -29.77 -1.55 -56.50
N GLU A 144 -30.76 -1.42 -55.62
CA GLU A 144 -30.59 -0.73 -54.34
C GLU A 144 -29.79 -1.60 -53.37
N VAL A 145 -30.09 -2.90 -53.33
CA VAL A 145 -29.33 -3.88 -52.55
C VAL A 145 -27.87 -3.92 -53.03
N GLU A 146 -27.63 -3.93 -54.34
CA GLU A 146 -26.29 -3.89 -54.91
C GLU A 146 -25.56 -2.59 -54.55
N ARG A 147 -26.24 -1.44 -54.64
CA ARG A 147 -25.66 -0.14 -54.27
C ARG A 147 -25.29 -0.10 -52.79
N ALA A 148 -26.19 -0.56 -51.91
CA ALA A 148 -25.95 -0.62 -50.47
C ALA A 148 -24.79 -1.57 -50.15
N LEU A 149 -24.73 -2.73 -50.82
CA LEU A 149 -23.63 -3.67 -50.65
C LEU A 149 -22.29 -3.07 -51.11
N ARG A 150 -22.26 -2.38 -52.26
CA ARG A 150 -21.07 -1.69 -52.76
C ARG A 150 -20.61 -0.57 -51.81
N ALA A 151 -21.54 0.18 -51.24
CA ALA A 151 -21.24 1.20 -50.23
C ALA A 151 -20.64 0.56 -48.97
N ALA A 152 -21.27 -0.49 -48.43
CA ALA A 152 -20.76 -1.20 -47.26
C ALA A 152 -19.37 -1.80 -47.48
N VAL A 153 -19.11 -2.38 -48.67
CA VAL A 153 -17.77 -2.87 -49.04
C VAL A 153 -16.75 -1.72 -49.05
N LYS A 154 -17.11 -0.58 -49.63
CA LYS A 154 -16.23 0.61 -49.65
C LYS A 154 -15.93 1.09 -48.23
N ASP A 155 -16.93 1.22 -47.37
CA ASP A 155 -16.75 1.69 -46.00
C ASP A 155 -15.84 0.75 -45.19
N ILE A 156 -16.01 -0.57 -45.37
CA ILE A 156 -15.14 -1.58 -44.75
C ILE A 156 -13.72 -1.46 -45.30
N MET A 157 -13.53 -1.26 -46.60
CA MET A 157 -12.19 -1.09 -47.19
C MET A 157 -11.49 0.16 -46.64
N GLU A 158 -12.21 1.28 -46.49
CA GLU A 158 -11.68 2.50 -45.89
C GLU A 158 -11.34 2.29 -44.41
N SER A 159 -12.18 1.58 -43.65
CA SER A 159 -11.89 1.20 -42.27
C SER A 159 -10.63 0.34 -42.16
N VAL A 160 -10.48 -0.67 -43.01
CA VAL A 160 -9.28 -1.53 -43.06
C VAL A 160 -8.03 -0.71 -43.37
N GLN A 161 -8.13 0.23 -44.32
CA GLN A 161 -7.01 1.10 -44.66
C GLN A 161 -6.60 2.01 -43.50
N LYS A 162 -7.57 2.63 -42.80
CA LYS A 162 -7.32 3.44 -41.60
C LYS A 162 -6.67 2.62 -40.49
N THR A 163 -7.18 1.41 -40.22
CA THR A 163 -6.58 0.52 -39.20
C THR A 163 -5.15 0.12 -39.59
N LYS A 164 -4.87 -0.09 -40.88
CA LYS A 164 -3.52 -0.39 -41.35
C LYS A 164 -2.56 0.78 -41.17
N GLU A 165 -3.00 2.00 -41.43
CA GLU A 165 -2.22 3.22 -41.19
C GLU A 165 -1.93 3.40 -39.69
N MET A 166 -2.94 3.22 -38.83
CA MET A 166 -2.76 3.25 -37.38
C MET A 166 -1.77 2.19 -36.90
N LEU A 167 -1.84 0.97 -37.44
CA LEU A 167 -0.88 -0.10 -37.11
C LEU A 167 0.55 0.25 -37.51
N ASN A 168 0.75 0.88 -38.67
CA ASN A 168 2.07 1.32 -39.10
C ASN A 168 2.63 2.43 -38.21
N ASN A 169 1.78 3.37 -37.77
CA ASN A 169 2.19 4.43 -36.84
C ASN A 169 2.62 3.82 -35.50
N VAL A 170 1.82 2.91 -34.93
CA VAL A 170 2.16 2.20 -33.69
C VAL A 170 3.46 1.43 -33.83
N ALA A 171 3.68 0.74 -34.97
CA ALA A 171 4.92 0.02 -35.20
C ALA A 171 6.15 0.96 -35.30
N SER A 172 5.98 2.14 -35.88
CA SER A 172 7.02 3.18 -35.91
C SER A 172 7.31 3.72 -34.50
N ASP A 173 6.27 3.98 -33.71
CA ASP A 173 6.40 4.48 -32.34
C ASP A 173 7.04 3.44 -31.42
N GLU A 174 6.66 2.17 -31.56
CA GLU A 174 7.29 1.04 -30.87
C GLU A 174 8.79 0.97 -31.18
N ALA A 175 9.18 1.04 -32.46
CA ALA A 175 10.59 1.03 -32.85
C ALA A 175 11.37 2.23 -32.30
N ASN A 176 10.76 3.42 -32.31
CA ASN A 176 11.36 4.63 -31.75
C ASN A 176 11.54 4.54 -30.23
N LEU A 177 10.54 4.02 -29.51
CA LEU A 177 10.59 3.83 -28.07
C LEU A 177 11.62 2.77 -27.69
N GLU A 178 11.71 1.65 -28.41
CA GLU A 178 12.72 0.63 -28.17
C GLU A 178 14.13 1.19 -28.36
N ALA A 179 14.35 2.01 -29.39
CA ALA A 179 15.64 2.70 -29.59
C ALA A 179 15.97 3.67 -28.44
N LYS A 180 14.99 4.42 -27.92
CA LYS A 180 15.16 5.30 -26.75
C LYS A 180 15.47 4.50 -25.49
N ILE A 181 14.76 3.41 -25.26
CA ILE A 181 14.96 2.50 -24.12
C ILE A 181 16.36 1.92 -24.17
N GLU A 182 16.82 1.43 -25.33
CA GLU A 182 18.15 0.85 -25.48
C GLU A 182 19.26 1.89 -25.24
N LYS A 183 19.09 3.11 -25.77
CA LYS A 183 20.01 4.22 -25.48
C LYS A 183 20.08 4.51 -23.97
N LYS A 184 18.94 4.54 -23.29
CA LYS A 184 18.87 4.77 -21.83
C LYS A 184 19.44 3.62 -21.01
N LYS A 185 19.25 2.37 -21.43
CA LYS A 185 19.89 1.20 -20.81
C LYS A 185 21.41 1.28 -20.88
N GLN A 186 21.96 1.64 -22.04
CA GLN A 186 23.41 1.78 -22.21
C GLN A 186 23.98 2.95 -21.38
N GLU A 187 23.26 4.07 -21.31
CA GLU A 187 23.63 5.21 -20.45
C GLU A 187 23.62 4.81 -18.96
N LEU A 188 22.57 4.11 -18.53
CA LEU A 188 22.45 3.60 -17.17
C LEU A 188 23.59 2.64 -16.82
N GLU A 189 23.93 1.71 -17.70
CA GLU A 189 25.02 0.76 -17.49
C GLU A 189 26.38 1.49 -17.36
N ARG A 190 26.64 2.49 -18.20
CA ARG A 190 27.85 3.33 -18.09
C ARG A 190 27.90 4.08 -16.78
N ASN A 191 26.79 4.69 -16.36
CA ASN A 191 26.70 5.42 -15.10
C ASN A 191 26.84 4.49 -13.89
N GLN A 192 26.25 3.30 -13.92
CA GLN A 192 26.43 2.29 -12.89
C GLN A 192 27.89 1.85 -12.77
N LYS A 193 28.58 1.60 -13.90
CA LYS A 193 30.02 1.28 -13.90
C LYS A 193 30.86 2.44 -13.33
N ARG A 194 30.54 3.67 -13.70
CA ARG A 194 31.19 4.88 -13.16
C ARG A 194 30.98 5.00 -11.66
N LEU A 195 29.75 4.82 -11.19
CA LEU A 195 29.40 4.85 -9.77
C LEU A 195 30.13 3.76 -9.00
N GLN A 196 30.14 2.53 -9.50
CA GLN A 196 30.86 1.42 -8.87
C GLN A 196 32.36 1.72 -8.76
N THR A 197 32.95 2.28 -9.82
CA THR A 197 34.35 2.70 -9.82
C THR A 197 34.58 3.77 -8.75
N LEU A 198 33.73 4.81 -8.71
CA LEU A 198 33.84 5.89 -7.74
C LEU A 198 33.67 5.41 -6.30
N GLN A 199 32.75 4.47 -6.04
CA GLN A 199 32.54 3.85 -4.72
C GLN A 199 33.72 2.96 -4.31
N SER A 200 34.37 2.30 -5.26
CA SER A 200 35.55 1.47 -4.98
C SER A 200 36.80 2.28 -4.64
N VAL A 201 36.85 3.53 -5.09
CA VAL A 201 38.00 4.41 -4.87
C VAL A 201 37.81 5.16 -3.56
N ARG A 202 38.74 4.93 -2.62
CA ARG A 202 38.83 5.70 -1.39
C ARG A 202 39.22 7.15 -1.73
N PRO A 203 38.50 8.17 -1.25
CA PRO A 203 38.88 9.56 -1.50
C PRO A 203 40.25 9.89 -0.91
N ALA A 204 41.10 10.60 -1.67
CA ALA A 204 42.49 10.87 -1.30
C ALA A 204 42.64 11.62 0.04
N PHE A 205 41.69 12.51 0.35
CA PHE A 205 41.70 13.29 1.60
C PHE A 205 41.29 12.47 2.83
N MET A 206 40.75 11.26 2.67
CA MET A 206 40.32 10.44 3.82
C MET A 206 41.49 10.05 4.72
N GLU A 207 42.68 9.82 4.15
CA GLU A 207 43.87 9.51 4.93
C GLU A 207 44.32 10.71 5.78
N GLU A 208 44.23 11.92 5.21
CA GLU A 208 44.53 13.16 5.94
C GLU A 208 43.50 13.42 7.04
N TYR A 209 42.22 13.20 6.76
CA TYR A 209 41.14 13.31 7.73
C TYR A 209 41.35 12.37 8.92
N GLU A 210 41.60 11.08 8.67
CA GLU A 210 41.84 10.09 9.74
C GLU A 210 43.07 10.44 10.58
N LYS A 211 44.14 10.93 9.94
CA LYS A 211 45.33 11.39 10.64
C LYS A 211 45.05 12.59 11.55
N ILE A 212 44.22 13.53 11.09
CA ILE A 212 43.83 14.70 11.88
C ILE A 212 42.91 14.29 13.04
N GLU A 213 41.97 13.37 12.82
CA GLU A 213 41.11 12.80 13.88
C GLU A 213 41.94 12.11 14.97
N GLU A 214 42.93 11.30 14.59
CA GLU A 214 43.84 10.68 15.56
C GLU A 214 44.63 11.73 16.37
N GLU A 215 45.10 12.79 15.72
CA GLU A 215 45.80 13.87 16.39
C GLU A 215 44.87 14.65 17.34
N LEU A 216 43.65 14.94 16.89
CA LEU A 216 42.62 15.59 17.71
C LEU A 216 42.33 14.76 18.97
N GLN A 217 42.21 13.45 18.84
CA GLN A 217 41.99 12.55 19.97
C GLN A 217 43.15 12.61 20.99
N LYS A 218 44.40 12.61 20.52
CA LYS A 218 45.59 12.74 21.38
C LYS A 218 45.64 14.09 22.09
N GLN A 219 45.31 15.16 21.37
CA GLN A 219 45.26 16.51 21.95
C GLN A 219 44.14 16.63 22.98
N TYR A 220 42.97 16.05 22.71
CA TYR A 220 41.86 16.02 23.67
C TYR A 220 42.24 15.25 24.94
N GLU A 221 42.87 14.08 24.84
CA GLU A 221 43.34 13.34 26.01
C GLU A 221 44.32 14.17 26.85
N THR A 222 45.24 14.87 26.20
CA THR A 222 46.19 15.77 26.87
C THR A 222 45.50 16.95 27.54
N TYR A 223 44.54 17.56 26.85
CA TYR A 223 43.71 18.64 27.39
C TYR A 223 42.98 18.18 28.64
N VAL A 224 42.31 17.02 28.60
CA VAL A 224 41.57 16.46 29.73
C VAL A 224 42.49 16.25 30.93
N LYS A 225 43.69 15.68 30.75
CA LYS A 225 44.66 15.50 31.84
C LYS A 225 45.10 16.84 32.47
N LYS A 226 45.37 17.84 31.63
CA LYS A 226 45.73 19.19 32.09
C LYS A 226 44.58 19.88 32.81
N PHE A 227 43.37 19.76 32.29
CA PHE A 227 42.16 20.30 32.88
C PHE A 227 41.91 19.70 34.28
N HIS A 228 41.99 18.37 34.42
CA HIS A 228 41.89 17.71 35.73
C HIS A 228 42.95 18.20 36.72
N SER A 229 44.19 18.35 36.25
CA SER A 229 45.30 18.86 37.06
C SER A 229 45.04 20.30 37.49
N LEU A 230 44.54 21.14 36.58
CA LEU A 230 44.19 22.54 36.87
C LEU A 230 43.08 22.61 37.92
N CYS A 231 41.97 21.89 37.74
CA CYS A 231 40.87 21.87 38.70
C CYS A 231 41.34 21.41 40.09
N SER A 232 42.24 20.44 40.15
CA SER A 232 42.82 19.97 41.42
C SER A 232 43.67 21.05 42.10
N LEU A 233 44.43 21.83 41.33
CA LEU A 233 45.24 22.93 41.85
C LEU A 233 44.39 24.12 42.27
N GLU A 234 43.35 24.46 41.49
CA GLU A 234 42.37 25.49 41.84
C GLU A 234 41.67 25.15 43.16
N GLN A 235 41.22 23.90 43.33
CA GLN A 235 40.62 23.45 44.59
C GLN A 235 41.60 23.57 45.77
N GLN A 236 42.86 23.16 45.61
CA GLN A 236 43.87 23.27 46.67
C GLN A 236 44.14 24.73 47.05
N LEU A 237 44.13 25.63 46.06
CA LEU A 237 44.33 27.06 46.27
C LEU A 237 43.14 27.70 46.99
N GLU A 238 41.92 27.32 46.64
CA GLU A 238 40.71 27.71 47.36
C GLU A 238 40.72 27.21 48.81
N GLU A 239 41.13 25.97 49.05
CA GLU A 239 41.28 25.40 50.39
C GLU A 239 42.35 26.14 51.21
N TYR A 240 43.48 26.50 50.60
CA TYR A 240 44.52 27.30 51.25
C TYR A 240 44.00 28.68 51.65
N HIS A 241 43.32 29.39 50.74
CA HIS A 241 42.72 30.69 51.06
C HIS A 241 41.67 30.58 52.16
N ARG A 242 40.86 29.52 52.17
CA ARG A 242 39.86 29.27 53.23
C ARG A 242 40.53 29.08 54.59
N LEU A 243 41.58 28.26 54.67
CA LEU A 243 42.32 28.02 55.91
C LEU A 243 43.04 29.28 56.41
N GLU A 244 43.61 30.08 55.50
CA GLU A 244 44.24 31.36 55.87
C GLU A 244 43.21 32.35 56.41
N GLN A 245 42.03 32.41 55.80
CA GLN A 245 40.91 33.22 56.28
C GLN A 245 40.42 32.76 57.66
N GLU A 246 40.23 31.45 57.86
CA GLU A 246 39.86 30.87 59.16
C GLU A 246 40.90 31.25 60.24
N ARG A 247 42.20 31.16 59.94
CA ARG A 247 43.27 31.60 60.85
C ARG A 247 43.23 33.09 61.16
N PHE A 248 42.97 33.91 60.15
CA PHE A 248 42.86 35.35 60.33
C PHE A 248 41.66 35.70 61.23
N GLU A 249 40.51 35.07 61.00
CA GLU A 249 39.30 35.21 61.81
C GLU A 249 39.52 34.71 63.25
N GLU A 250 40.23 33.59 63.45
CA GLU A 250 40.62 33.11 64.78
C GLU A 250 41.53 34.10 65.52
N MET A 251 42.52 34.68 64.83
CA MET A 251 43.42 35.68 65.40
C MET A 251 42.68 36.98 65.72
N GLU A 252 41.80 37.44 64.83
CA GLU A 252 40.96 38.62 65.04
C GLU A 252 40.01 38.42 66.22
N ASN A 253 39.37 37.25 66.31
CA ASN A 253 38.51 36.88 67.44
C ASN A 253 39.30 36.82 68.75
N SER A 254 40.51 36.26 68.74
CA SER A 254 41.41 36.25 69.91
C SER A 254 41.80 37.67 70.33
N MET A 255 42.17 38.53 69.37
CA MET A 255 42.51 39.93 69.63
C MET A 255 41.31 40.71 70.19
N LYS A 256 40.11 40.53 69.62
CA LYS A 256 38.85 41.09 70.14
C LYS A 256 38.57 40.62 71.56
N MET A 257 38.78 39.34 71.86
CA MET A 257 38.61 38.79 73.22
C MET A 257 39.60 39.41 74.22
N ILE A 258 40.86 39.61 73.83
CA ILE A 258 41.87 40.29 74.67
C ILE A 258 41.51 41.76 74.87
N GLN A 259 41.12 42.47 73.80
CA GLN A 259 40.69 43.87 73.89
C GLN A 259 39.46 44.05 74.78
N ASN A 260 38.48 43.15 74.68
CA ASN A 260 37.29 43.17 75.52
C ASN A 260 37.62 42.88 76.98
N LYS A 261 38.53 41.94 77.26
CA LYS A 261 39.02 41.70 78.63
C LYS A 261 39.70 42.93 79.22
N LEU A 262 40.58 43.60 78.45
CA LEU A 262 41.24 44.82 78.90
C LEU A 262 40.25 45.94 79.18
N ARG A 263 39.26 46.15 78.30
CA ARG A 263 38.17 47.12 78.53
C ARG A 263 37.33 46.78 79.76
N GLU A 264 37.07 45.49 80.02
CA GLU A 264 36.35 45.06 81.21
C GLU A 264 37.18 45.27 82.49
N GLU A 265 38.49 45.03 82.45
CA GLU A 265 39.44 45.32 83.54
C GLU A 265 39.51 46.82 83.83
N ASP A 266 39.60 47.68 82.80
CA ASP A 266 39.53 49.14 82.95
C ASP A 266 38.20 49.59 83.56
N ARG A 267 37.08 49.02 83.10
CA ARG A 267 35.74 49.30 83.67
C ARG A 267 35.64 48.85 85.12
N ARG A 268 36.24 47.71 85.49
CA ARG A 268 36.29 47.23 86.88
C ARG A 268 37.13 48.15 87.76
N LEU A 269 38.28 48.63 87.26
CA LEU A 269 39.12 49.61 87.96
C LEU A 269 38.38 50.93 88.19
N MET A 270 37.58 51.39 87.21
CA MET A 270 36.73 52.58 87.38
C MET A 270 35.50 52.36 88.28
N THR A 271 35.04 51.12 88.45
CA THR A 271 33.86 50.80 89.29
C THR A 271 34.24 50.49 90.75
N SER A 272 35.48 50.06 91.03
CA SER A 272 35.95 49.81 92.41
C SER A 272 36.43 51.06 93.17
N GLY A 273 36.24 52.26 92.62
CA GLY A 273 36.49 53.54 93.26
C GLY A 273 35.21 54.41 93.31
N VAL A 274 34.30 54.08 94.21
CA VAL A 274 33.14 54.93 94.64
C VAL A 274 33.74 56.03 95.57
N ARG A 275 33.52 57.36 95.50
CA ARG A 275 32.49 58.33 95.03
C ARG A 275 33.13 59.76 95.09
N GLU A 276 32.64 60.90 94.57
CA GLU A 276 31.30 61.49 94.36
C GLU A 276 31.46 62.83 93.57
N GLU A 277 30.43 63.21 92.77
CA GLU A 277 29.83 64.56 92.52
C GLU A 277 30.74 65.78 92.13
N ASP A 278 30.45 66.71 91.21
CA ASP A 278 29.31 67.13 90.39
C ASP A 278 29.85 68.09 89.31
N SER A 279 29.31 68.09 88.09
CA SER A 279 28.93 69.33 87.38
C SER A 279 28.18 69.01 86.10
N ASP A 280 26.92 69.42 86.13
CA ASP A 280 25.98 69.64 85.06
C ASP A 280 26.55 70.48 83.91
N MET A 281 26.30 70.08 82.66
CA MET A 281 26.28 70.95 81.48
C MET A 281 25.56 70.22 80.32
N GLU A 282 24.23 70.33 80.27
CA GLU A 282 23.48 70.18 79.01
C GLU A 282 23.74 71.39 78.09
N ILE A 283 24.21 71.15 76.86
CA ILE A 283 23.94 72.02 75.71
C ILE A 283 23.58 71.12 74.51
N PRO A 284 22.48 71.41 73.81
CA PRO A 284 21.95 70.60 72.71
C PRO A 284 22.64 70.91 71.36
N GLU A 285 22.36 70.01 70.41
CA GLU A 285 22.39 70.10 68.92
C GLU A 285 23.02 71.35 68.27
N ASP A 286 23.93 71.16 67.29
CA ASP A 286 23.70 71.48 65.86
C ASP A 286 24.99 71.54 65.00
N GLU A 287 24.86 71.01 63.77
CA GLU A 287 25.58 71.20 62.49
C GLU A 287 27.13 71.31 62.37
N GLY A 288 27.69 70.34 61.63
CA GLY A 288 28.58 70.63 60.48
C GLY A 288 30.06 70.22 60.57
N SER A 289 30.41 68.99 60.15
CA SER A 289 31.61 68.80 59.31
C SER A 289 31.48 67.54 58.46
N ASP A 290 31.44 67.82 57.17
CA ASP A 290 31.44 66.95 56.01
C ASP A 290 32.81 66.25 55.87
N SER A 291 32.82 64.92 55.84
CA SER A 291 33.88 64.15 55.16
C SER A 291 33.33 62.78 54.79
N ASP A 292 32.74 62.72 53.59
CA ASP A 292 32.46 61.50 52.84
C ASP A 292 33.61 60.49 52.95
N ILE A 293 33.34 59.31 53.50
CA ILE A 293 34.07 58.11 53.08
C ILE A 293 33.10 56.94 53.01
N ASP A 294 32.87 56.54 51.76
CA ASP A 294 31.88 55.57 51.35
C ASP A 294 32.03 54.21 52.02
N GLU A 295 30.86 53.65 52.25
CA GLU A 295 30.53 52.28 52.57
C GLU A 295 30.94 51.35 51.40
N GLU A 296 32.21 50.94 51.30
CA GLU A 296 32.60 49.88 50.35
C GLU A 296 32.40 48.48 50.94
N ARG A 297 31.19 47.96 50.69
CA ARG A 297 30.94 46.52 50.59
C ARG A 297 31.89 45.87 49.57
N PRO A 298 32.30 44.60 49.80
CA PRO A 298 33.15 43.87 48.88
C PRO A 298 32.45 43.65 47.52
N SER A 299 33.21 43.92 46.46
CA SER A 299 32.79 43.87 45.07
C SER A 299 32.48 42.44 44.62
N LYS A 300 31.28 42.22 44.08
CA LYS A 300 30.95 41.05 43.23
C LYS A 300 31.59 41.23 41.85
N PRO A 301 32.15 40.19 41.22
CA PRO A 301 32.49 40.22 39.80
C PRO A 301 31.42 39.49 38.95
N PHE A 302 30.73 40.20 38.06
CA PHE A 302 30.07 39.70 36.83
C PHE A 302 29.65 40.93 35.98
N PRO A 303 29.34 40.82 34.66
CA PRO A 303 30.06 40.27 33.50
C PRO A 303 30.29 41.37 32.41
N LEU A 304 31.26 41.20 31.50
CA LEU A 304 31.48 42.11 30.36
C LEU A 304 30.49 41.84 29.21
N ARG A 305 29.78 42.88 28.75
CA ARG A 305 29.18 42.99 27.41
C ARG A 305 29.73 44.23 26.68
N HIS A 306 30.23 43.97 25.47
CA HIS A 306 29.96 44.68 24.21
C HIS A 306 29.87 46.23 24.23
N ALA A 307 30.81 46.89 23.56
CA ALA A 307 30.68 48.29 23.13
C ALA A 307 30.84 48.40 21.60
N GLN A 308 29.83 49.01 20.98
CA GLN A 308 29.77 49.38 19.57
C GLN A 308 30.47 50.73 19.33
N ILE A 309 31.08 50.88 18.16
CA ILE A 309 31.74 52.11 17.68
C ILE A 309 30.80 52.84 16.71
N PRO A 310 30.58 54.17 16.82
CA PRO A 310 29.95 54.95 15.77
C PRO A 310 30.94 55.82 14.98
N GLY A 311 30.87 55.70 13.65
CA GLY A 311 30.88 56.81 12.67
C GLY A 311 32.12 57.69 12.52
N ARG A 312 32.85 57.53 11.39
CA ARG A 312 33.39 58.67 10.63
C ARG A 312 33.53 58.34 9.15
N ALA A 313 32.86 59.12 8.32
CA ALA A 313 32.96 59.13 6.87
C ALA A 313 34.15 60.00 6.40
N GLY A 314 34.71 59.67 5.23
CA GLY A 314 35.34 60.64 4.33
C GLY A 314 36.69 60.24 3.73
N GLY A 315 36.78 60.27 2.39
CA GLY A 315 37.98 60.73 1.69
C GLY A 315 38.66 59.73 0.73
N ARG A 316 38.56 60.02 -0.57
CA ARG A 316 39.17 59.32 -1.72
C ARG A 316 40.64 59.71 -1.93
N LEU A 317 41.47 58.81 -2.48
CA LEU A 317 42.65 59.09 -3.35
C LEU A 317 43.14 57.77 -3.99
N VAL A 318 42.87 57.42 -5.26
CA VAL A 318 43.51 57.82 -6.55
C VAL A 318 45.00 57.45 -6.69
N GLY A 319 45.31 56.53 -7.62
CA GLY A 319 46.41 56.73 -8.61
C GLY A 319 47.46 55.63 -8.85
N ASN A 320 47.31 54.92 -9.99
CA ASN A 320 48.33 54.47 -10.99
C ASN A 320 49.24 53.23 -10.70
N MET A 321 49.69 52.38 -11.65
CA MET A 321 49.46 52.01 -13.07
C MET A 321 50.46 50.85 -13.39
N GLN A 322 50.11 49.91 -14.29
CA GLN A 322 51.00 49.05 -15.17
C GLN A 322 51.97 48.02 -14.53
N GLY A 323 52.15 46.76 -15.01
CA GLY A 323 51.61 46.00 -16.15
C GLY A 323 52.38 44.68 -16.41
N GLY A 324 51.83 43.82 -17.28
CA GLY A 324 52.49 42.71 -18.01
C GLY A 324 52.16 41.29 -17.50
N ASP A 325 51.28 40.50 -18.11
CA ASP A 325 51.34 39.76 -19.41
C ASP A 325 51.64 38.26 -19.17
N SER A 326 50.65 37.40 -19.41
CA SER A 326 50.78 35.97 -19.69
C SER A 326 49.42 35.39 -20.05
N ASP A 327 49.35 34.93 -21.29
CA ASP A 327 48.28 34.25 -22.00
C ASP A 327 47.88 32.87 -21.39
N GLU A 328 46.86 32.28 -22.02
CA GLU A 328 46.51 30.85 -22.11
C GLU A 328 45.20 30.40 -21.39
N THR A 329 44.10 30.56 -22.13
CA THR A 329 43.09 29.55 -22.51
C THR A 329 42.20 28.81 -21.50
N ASP A 330 40.90 28.93 -21.78
CA ASP A 330 39.86 27.87 -21.86
C ASP A 330 38.73 27.96 -20.81
N ASP A 331 37.91 29.01 -20.94
CA ASP A 331 36.57 29.07 -20.34
C ASP A 331 35.58 28.38 -21.30
N SER A 332 35.22 27.13 -20.98
CA SER A 332 34.02 26.50 -21.52
C SER A 332 32.81 27.02 -20.74
N GLU A 333 32.13 28.04 -21.28
CA GLU A 333 30.79 28.44 -20.85
C GLU A 333 29.83 27.28 -21.12
N ILE A 334 29.22 26.76 -20.05
CA ILE A 334 28.15 25.77 -20.13
C ILE A 334 26.82 26.55 -20.04
N ASP A 335 26.21 26.78 -21.21
CA ASP A 335 24.82 27.21 -21.30
C ASP A 335 23.95 26.06 -20.82
N VAL A 336 23.27 26.29 -19.70
CA VAL A 336 22.21 25.43 -19.18
C VAL A 336 20.92 26.02 -19.74
N ASP A 337 20.55 25.60 -20.95
CA ASP A 337 19.20 25.83 -21.47
C ASP A 337 18.25 24.95 -20.64
N ASP A 338 17.59 25.61 -19.69
CA ASP A 338 16.54 25.12 -18.82
C ASP A 338 15.20 25.31 -19.55
N ASP A 339 14.97 24.51 -20.60
CA ASP A 339 13.67 24.39 -21.25
C ASP A 339 12.86 23.29 -20.52
N ASP A 340 12.35 23.66 -19.34
CA ASP A 340 11.23 22.98 -18.68
C ASP A 340 9.93 23.35 -19.44
N ASP A 341 9.66 22.62 -20.52
CA ASP A 341 8.32 22.59 -21.14
C ASP A 341 7.42 21.65 -20.30
N ASP A 342 6.82 22.21 -19.25
CA ASP A 342 5.66 21.63 -18.56
C ASP A 342 4.44 21.64 -19.51
N GLU A 343 4.25 20.56 -20.27
CA GLU A 343 2.99 20.29 -20.96
C GLU A 343 1.93 19.85 -19.93
N GLU A 344 1.16 20.82 -19.43
CA GLU A 344 -0.10 20.57 -18.72
C GLU A 344 -1.11 19.91 -19.68
N GLU A 345 -1.43 18.64 -19.46
CA GLU A 345 -2.58 17.99 -20.09
C GLU A 345 -3.88 18.52 -19.46
N GLU A 346 -4.53 19.46 -20.16
CA GLU A 346 -5.94 19.81 -19.91
C GLU A 346 -6.84 18.71 -20.49
N ASP A 347 -7.41 17.91 -19.59
CA ASP A 347 -8.48 16.93 -19.86
C ASP A 347 -9.76 17.66 -20.31
N GLU A 348 -10.24 17.30 -21.51
CA GLU A 348 -11.40 17.87 -22.18
C GLU A 348 -12.72 17.57 -21.44
N GLY A 349 -13.16 18.52 -20.60
CA GLY A 349 -14.54 18.62 -20.16
C GLY A 349 -15.45 19.13 -21.30
N ASN A 350 -16.00 18.24 -22.11
CA ASN A 350 -17.06 18.57 -23.07
C ASN A 350 -18.35 18.97 -22.32
N GLU A 351 -18.61 20.27 -22.23
CA GLU A 351 -19.89 20.87 -21.86
C GLU A 351 -20.82 20.98 -23.08
N ASP A 352 -22.07 20.55 -22.86
CA ASP A 352 -23.32 20.96 -23.51
C ASP A 352 -23.46 20.94 -25.05
N LEU A 353 -24.14 19.89 -25.53
CA LEU A 353 -24.95 19.95 -26.74
C LEU A 353 -26.43 19.64 -26.41
N ASP A 354 -27.22 20.71 -26.51
CA ASP A 354 -28.58 20.80 -27.02
C ASP A 354 -29.69 19.92 -26.41
N GLU A 355 -30.49 20.57 -25.56
CA GLU A 355 -31.85 20.17 -25.20
C GLU A 355 -32.81 20.28 -26.40
N GLU A 356 -33.16 19.16 -27.02
CA GLU A 356 -34.44 19.00 -27.74
C GLU A 356 -35.32 17.91 -27.10
N ASN A 357 -36.21 18.37 -26.21
CA ASN A 357 -37.64 18.09 -26.20
C ASN A 357 -38.13 16.79 -26.89
N ARG A 358 -38.61 15.80 -26.11
CA ARG A 358 -39.95 15.17 -26.30
C ARG A 358 -40.31 14.12 -25.23
N SER A 359 -41.44 14.40 -24.60
CA SER A 359 -42.33 13.56 -23.80
C SER A 359 -42.55 12.12 -24.35
N LEU A 360 -42.61 11.12 -23.46
CA LEU A 360 -43.87 10.43 -23.07
C LEU A 360 -43.61 9.23 -22.10
N GLU A 361 -44.37 9.23 -21.01
CA GLU A 361 -44.99 8.13 -20.26
C GLU A 361 -44.42 6.69 -20.28
N GLY A 362 -44.29 6.11 -19.09
CA GLY A 362 -44.24 4.64 -18.94
C GLY A 362 -43.89 4.14 -17.54
N SER A 363 -44.89 4.01 -16.68
CA SER A 363 -44.84 3.54 -15.29
C SER A 363 -44.25 2.14 -15.03
N ALA A 364 -43.88 1.95 -13.75
CA ALA A 364 -43.97 0.72 -12.94
C ALA A 364 -42.67 -0.07 -12.65
N SER A 365 -42.07 0.28 -11.51
CA SER A 365 -42.00 -0.53 -10.29
C SER A 365 -41.23 -1.88 -10.26
N THR A 366 -40.20 -1.86 -9.41
CA THR A 366 -39.81 -2.85 -8.38
C THR A 366 -38.60 -3.78 -8.61
N HIS A 367 -37.83 -3.90 -7.52
CA HIS A 367 -36.95 -4.98 -7.06
C HIS A 367 -35.42 -4.79 -7.11
N ASN A 368 -34.93 -4.34 -5.95
CA ASN A 368 -33.65 -4.63 -5.31
C ASN A 368 -32.88 -5.87 -5.80
N ARG A 369 -31.60 -5.67 -6.12
CA ARG A 369 -30.52 -6.62 -5.81
C ARG A 369 -29.18 -5.89 -5.65
N PRO A 370 -28.45 -6.04 -4.53
CA PRO A 370 -27.14 -5.42 -4.37
C PRO A 370 -26.06 -6.33 -4.99
N THR A 371 -25.29 -5.79 -5.93
CA THR A 371 -24.06 -6.42 -6.43
C THR A 371 -22.92 -6.07 -5.50
N ARG A 372 -22.59 -6.97 -4.58
CA ARG A 372 -21.37 -6.93 -3.77
C ARG A 372 -20.23 -7.50 -4.61
N SER A 373 -19.40 -6.64 -5.20
CA SER A 373 -18.12 -7.04 -5.81
C SER A 373 -17.10 -7.25 -4.69
N LEU A 374 -16.51 -8.45 -4.70
CA LEU A 374 -15.43 -8.88 -3.81
C LEU A 374 -14.11 -8.31 -4.35
N HIS A 375 -13.52 -7.35 -3.65
CA HIS A 375 -12.10 -7.05 -3.76
C HIS A 375 -11.34 -7.98 -2.80
N PRO A 376 -10.27 -8.69 -3.21
CA PRO A 376 -9.41 -9.39 -2.28
C PRO A 376 -8.64 -8.35 -1.44
N GLN A 377 -8.80 -8.40 -0.12
CA GLN A 377 -7.91 -7.71 0.81
C GLN A 377 -6.75 -8.65 1.14
N ILE A 378 -5.54 -8.13 0.98
CA ILE A 378 -4.29 -8.77 1.39
C ILE A 378 -4.31 -8.86 2.91
N LEU A 379 -4.14 -10.08 3.45
CA LEU A 379 -3.93 -10.33 4.87
C LEU A 379 -2.56 -9.75 5.25
N GLU A 380 -2.53 -8.77 6.16
CA GLU A 380 -1.35 -8.54 7.00
C GLU A 380 -1.49 -9.43 8.24
N GLU A 381 -0.49 -10.31 8.39
CA GLU A 381 -0.39 -11.22 9.51
C GLU A 381 -0.07 -10.46 10.80
N SER A 382 -0.91 -10.76 11.79
CA SER A 382 -0.77 -10.54 13.22
C SER A 382 0.64 -10.79 13.77
N ASP A 383 1.26 -9.75 14.34
CA ASP A 383 2.24 -9.90 15.43
C ASP A 383 1.62 -9.36 16.72
N ASN A 384 1.04 -10.28 17.48
CA ASN A 384 0.79 -10.14 18.91
C ASN A 384 1.87 -10.98 19.59
N ASP A 385 2.72 -10.37 20.41
CA ASP A 385 3.17 -10.99 21.66
C ASP A 385 3.72 -9.93 22.63
N PHE A 386 2.98 -9.82 23.75
CA PHE A 386 3.31 -9.30 25.09
C PHE A 386 3.56 -7.80 25.36
#